data_AF-A0ABC8R140-F1
#
_entry.id   AF-A0ABC8R140-F1
#
_cell.length_a   1.000
_cell.length_b   1.000
_cell.length_c   1.000
_cell.angle_alpha   90.00
_cell.angle_beta   90.00
_cell.angle_gamma   90.00
#
_symmetry.space_group_name_H-M   'P 1'
#
loop_
_entity.id
_entity.type
_entity.pdbx_description
1 polymer ?
#
loop_
_entity_poly.entity_id
_entity_poly.type
_entity_poly.pdbx_seq_one_letter_code
_entity_poly.pdbx_strand_id
1 'polypeptide(L)'
;MKVYARVSIGSDPKTERRTPADKHGETDPAWNFTMKYTISESMVQHYGVSLVIKLYCKRKLGDRYVGEVHMPMKELFDGAYSCGGSAMVSYPVQRGSVNSQGVLKFSYRFGERVTADKLLLVESIGDWFRYAD
;
A
#
# COMPACT_ATOMS: atom_id res chain seq x y z
N MET A 1 9.91 -16.60 9.92
CA MET A 1 10.19 -16.32 8.49
C MET A 1 10.56 -14.85 8.34
N LYS A 2 11.33 -14.44 7.31
CA LYS A 2 11.68 -13.03 7.10
C LYS A 2 10.75 -12.39 6.07
N VAL A 3 9.52 -12.08 6.46
CA VAL A 3 8.46 -11.68 5.50
C VAL A 3 8.48 -10.16 5.28
N TYR A 4 8.29 -9.73 4.05
CA TYR A 4 8.06 -8.35 3.66
C TYR A 4 6.90 -8.24 2.66
N ALA A 5 6.30 -7.06 2.57
CA ALA A 5 5.23 -6.75 1.63
C ALA A 5 5.75 -5.90 0.46
N ARG A 6 5.27 -6.19 -0.75
CA ARG A 6 5.38 -5.36 -1.96
C ARG A 6 3.98 -4.83 -2.26
N VAL A 7 3.81 -3.52 -2.22
CA VAL A 7 2.53 -2.84 -2.41
C VAL A 7 2.58 -2.09 -3.73
N SER A 8 1.62 -2.32 -4.62
CA SER A 8 1.48 -1.59 -5.88
C SER A 8 0.02 -1.23 -6.15
N ILE A 9 -0.17 -0.24 -7.02
CA ILE A 9 -1.47 0.23 -7.48
C ILE A 9 -1.59 -0.13 -8.97
N GLY A 10 -2.70 -0.75 -9.37
CA GLY A 10 -2.98 -1.09 -10.76
C GLY A 10 -2.03 -2.12 -11.37
N SER A 11 -1.35 -2.92 -10.55
CA SER A 11 -0.28 -3.84 -10.97
C SER A 11 0.89 -3.18 -11.70
N ASP A 12 1.05 -1.85 -11.60
CA ASP A 12 2.17 -1.13 -12.22
C ASP A 12 3.44 -1.27 -11.36
N PRO A 13 4.53 -1.89 -11.88
CA PRO A 13 5.80 -2.00 -11.16
C PRO A 13 6.40 -0.66 -10.74
N LYS A 14 6.10 0.44 -11.44
CA LYS A 14 6.59 1.79 -11.10
C LYS A 14 6.00 2.33 -9.80
N THR A 15 4.82 1.84 -9.43
CA THR A 15 4.16 2.21 -8.17
C THR A 15 4.57 1.30 -7.02
N GLU A 16 5.44 0.31 -7.25
CA GLU A 16 5.77 -0.64 -6.21
C GLU A 16 6.59 0.01 -5.09
N ARG A 17 6.13 -0.17 -3.84
CA ARG A 17 6.86 0.17 -2.63
C ARG A 17 6.98 -1.07 -1.75
N ARG A 18 7.99 -1.11 -0.89
CA ARG A 18 8.30 -2.30 -0.09
C ARG A 18 8.44 -1.97 1.39
N THR A 19 7.96 -2.86 2.25
CA THR A 19 8.28 -2.81 3.66
C THR A 19 9.69 -3.40 3.89
N PRO A 20 10.34 -3.08 5.02
CA PRO A 20 11.43 -3.88 5.52
C PRO A 20 10.98 -5.34 5.75
N ALA A 21 11.92 -6.28 5.69
CA ALA A 21 11.63 -7.64 6.13
C ALA A 21 11.56 -7.70 7.66
N ASP A 22 10.46 -8.22 8.17
CA ASP A 22 10.35 -8.54 9.59
C ASP A 22 11.35 -9.65 9.94
N LYS A 23 11.94 -9.56 11.13
CA LYS A 23 12.95 -10.49 11.62
C LYS A 23 12.49 -11.27 12.86
N HIS A 24 11.36 -10.89 13.46
CA HIS A 24 10.98 -11.33 14.81
C HIS A 24 9.60 -11.98 14.89
N GLY A 25 8.63 -11.55 14.08
CA GLY A 25 7.24 -12.02 14.14
C GLY A 25 7.00 -13.44 13.63
N GLU A 26 8.01 -14.09 13.06
CA GLU A 26 7.98 -15.47 12.58
C GLU A 26 6.86 -15.81 11.57
N THR A 27 5.68 -16.20 12.08
CA THR A 27 4.45 -16.54 11.34
C THR A 27 3.42 -15.42 11.38
N ASP A 28 3.59 -14.45 12.28
CA ASP A 28 2.78 -13.23 12.45
C ASP A 28 3.67 -11.97 12.28
N PRO A 29 4.09 -11.66 11.05
CA PRO A 29 5.00 -10.54 10.80
C PRO A 29 4.29 -9.19 11.02
N ALA A 30 4.96 -8.28 11.73
CA ALA A 30 4.52 -6.90 11.92
C ALA A 30 5.56 -5.91 11.39
N TRP A 31 5.16 -5.06 10.44
CA TRP A 31 6.08 -4.10 9.81
C TRP A 31 6.03 -2.70 10.40
N ASN A 32 4.88 -2.27 10.92
CA ASN A 32 4.64 -0.90 11.39
C ASN A 32 5.18 0.16 10.41
N PHE A 33 4.91 -0.04 9.12
CA PHE A 33 5.46 0.75 8.04
C PHE A 33 4.37 1.46 7.24
N THR A 34 4.52 2.77 7.05
CA THR A 34 3.56 3.60 6.33
C THR A 34 4.06 3.92 4.93
N MET A 35 3.21 3.70 3.94
CA MET A 35 3.45 4.08 2.55
C MET A 35 2.52 5.23 2.15
N LYS A 36 3.01 6.15 1.32
CA LYS A 36 2.21 7.26 0.77
C LYS A 36 2.18 7.15 -0.75
N TYR A 37 1.02 7.40 -1.33
CA TYR A 37 0.81 7.40 -2.77
C TYR A 37 0.10 8.68 -3.19
N THR A 38 0.51 9.23 -4.33
CA THR A 38 -0.28 10.20 -5.07
C THR A 38 -1.08 9.41 -6.11
N ILE A 39 -2.40 9.52 -6.06
CA ILE A 39 -3.32 8.79 -6.95
C ILE A 39 -4.20 9.79 -7.68
N SER A 40 -4.65 9.45 -8.88
CA SER A 40 -5.65 10.24 -9.59
C SER A 40 -7.05 9.92 -9.06
N GLU A 41 -7.93 10.90 -9.13
CA GLU A 41 -9.33 10.77 -8.70
C GLU A 41 -10.07 9.64 -9.43
N SER A 42 -9.75 9.43 -10.71
CA SER A 42 -10.31 8.33 -11.51
C SER A 42 -10.05 6.93 -10.94
N MET A 43 -8.94 6.74 -10.20
CA MET A 43 -8.61 5.43 -9.60
C MET A 43 -9.59 5.03 -8.48
N VAL A 44 -10.20 6.01 -7.82
CA VAL A 44 -11.13 5.78 -6.70
C VAL A 44 -12.59 5.92 -7.10
N GLN A 45 -12.89 6.52 -8.25
CA GLN A 45 -14.26 6.67 -8.76
C GLN A 45 -14.78 5.42 -9.50
N HIS A 46 -13.89 4.58 -10.04
CA HIS A 46 -14.27 3.43 -10.87
C HIS A 46 -13.61 2.13 -10.40
N TYR A 47 -14.25 0.99 -10.68
CA TYR A 47 -13.75 -0.37 -10.38
C TYR A 47 -12.66 -0.86 -11.36
N GLY A 48 -11.74 0.02 -11.76
CA GLY A 48 -10.69 -0.30 -12.75
C GLY A 48 -9.30 -0.50 -12.17
N VAL A 49 -9.05 -0.02 -10.94
CA VAL A 49 -7.72 0.00 -10.33
C VAL A 49 -7.79 -0.65 -8.96
N SER A 50 -6.85 -1.56 -8.69
CA SER A 50 -6.74 -2.27 -7.41
C SER A 50 -5.43 -1.95 -6.71
N LEU A 51 -5.50 -1.89 -5.38
CA LEU A 51 -4.34 -2.04 -4.51
C LEU A 51 -3.98 -3.53 -4.46
N VAL A 52 -2.72 -3.83 -4.77
CA VAL A 52 -2.18 -5.19 -4.73
C VAL A 52 -1.07 -5.25 -3.69
N ILE A 53 -1.23 -6.11 -2.68
CA ILE A 53 -0.23 -6.33 -1.64
C ILE A 53 0.26 -7.77 -1.75
N LYS A 54 1.51 -7.94 -2.18
CA LYS A 54 2.15 -9.26 -2.29
C LYS A 54 3.12 -9.49 -1.14
N LEU A 55 3.06 -10.66 -0.53
CA LEU A 55 3.91 -11.07 0.58
C LEU A 55 5.01 -12.01 0.10
N TYR A 56 6.24 -11.72 0.53
CA TYR A 56 7.42 -12.51 0.18
C TYR A 56 8.25 -12.80 1.43
N CYS A 57 8.75 -14.03 1.53
CA CYS A 57 9.71 -14.44 2.55
C CYS A 57 11.13 -14.36 1.98
N LYS A 58 11.96 -13.51 2.57
CA LYS A 58 13.38 -13.37 2.23
C LYS A 58 14.15 -14.65 2.55
N ARG A 59 14.91 -15.17 1.58
CA ARG A 59 15.76 -16.36 1.72
C ARG A 59 17.08 -16.17 1.00
N LYS A 60 18.06 -17.05 1.25
CA LYS A 60 19.39 -16.97 0.62
C LYS A 60 19.34 -17.24 -0.89
N LEU A 61 18.47 -18.15 -1.33
CA LEU A 61 18.36 -18.59 -2.73
C LEU A 61 17.11 -18.01 -3.42
N GLY A 62 16.87 -16.71 -3.22
CA GLY A 62 15.72 -16.01 -3.79
C GLY A 62 14.49 -15.99 -2.89
N ASP A 63 13.71 -14.93 -3.03
CA ASP A 63 12.57 -14.70 -2.16
C ASP A 63 11.40 -15.63 -2.51
N ARG A 64 10.82 -16.26 -1.49
CA ARG A 64 9.67 -17.15 -1.66
C ARG A 64 8.39 -16.34 -1.61
N TYR A 65 7.57 -16.44 -2.65
CA TYR A 65 6.21 -15.92 -2.64
C TYR A 65 5.34 -16.63 -1.60
N VAL A 66 4.64 -15.85 -0.78
CA VAL A 66 3.76 -16.34 0.30
C VAL A 66 2.30 -16.28 -0.13
N GLY A 67 1.88 -15.15 -0.68
CA GLY A 67 0.51 -14.89 -1.09
C GLY A 67 0.28 -13.39 -1.32
N GLU A 68 -0.96 -13.00 -1.59
CA GLU A 68 -1.32 -11.63 -1.89
C GLU A 68 -2.74 -11.27 -1.48
N VAL A 69 -3.04 -9.97 -1.48
CA VAL A 69 -4.39 -9.42 -1.34
C VAL A 69 -4.61 -8.43 -2.48
N HIS A 70 -5.79 -8.50 -3.11
CA HIS A 70 -6.23 -7.59 -4.16
C HIS A 70 -7.51 -6.89 -3.75
N MET A 71 -7.48 -5.56 -3.66
CA MET A 71 -8.67 -4.78 -3.31
C MET A 71 -8.89 -3.64 -4.30
N PRO A 72 -10.11 -3.44 -4.83
CA PRO A 72 -10.43 -2.27 -5.62
C PRO A 72 -10.18 -0.98 -4.82
N MET A 73 -9.49 -0.03 -5.43
CA MET A 73 -9.22 1.28 -4.81
C MET A 73 -10.51 2.01 -4.44
N LYS A 74 -11.57 1.85 -5.25
CA LYS A 74 -12.90 2.38 -4.97
C LYS A 74 -13.50 1.81 -3.67
N GLU A 75 -13.39 0.51 -3.42
CA GLU A 75 -13.91 -0.09 -2.19
C GLU A 75 -13.19 0.43 -0.95
N LEU A 76 -11.86 0.56 -1.05
CA LEU A 76 -11.08 1.19 0.01
C LEU A 76 -11.52 2.63 0.21
N PHE A 77 -11.69 3.40 -0.87
CA PHE A 77 -12.12 4.80 -0.78
C PHE A 77 -13.50 4.96 -0.12
N ASP A 78 -14.50 4.20 -0.59
CA ASP A 78 -15.86 4.24 -0.04
C ASP A 78 -15.89 3.82 1.44
N GLY A 79 -15.12 2.78 1.79
CA GLY A 79 -14.95 2.32 3.16
C GLY A 79 -14.32 3.38 4.08
N ALA A 80 -13.24 4.02 3.64
CA ALA A 80 -12.64 5.12 4.39
C ALA A 80 -13.57 6.33 4.51
N TYR A 81 -14.28 6.69 3.43
CA TYR A 81 -15.22 7.82 3.43
C TYR A 81 -16.31 7.63 4.49
N SER A 82 -16.86 6.42 4.58
CA SER A 82 -17.86 6.03 5.59
C SER A 82 -17.32 6.09 7.04
N CYS A 83 -15.99 6.05 7.20
CA CYS A 83 -15.29 6.02 8.50
C CYS A 83 -14.50 7.30 8.80
N GLY A 84 -14.85 8.45 8.18
CA GLY A 84 -14.19 9.73 8.48
C GLY A 84 -12.83 9.93 7.79
N GLY A 85 -12.61 9.26 6.66
CA GLY A 85 -11.43 9.39 5.80
C GLY A 85 -10.33 8.34 6.02
N SER A 86 -10.48 7.45 6.99
CA SER A 86 -9.54 6.34 7.25
C SER A 86 -10.25 5.09 7.75
N ALA A 87 -9.69 3.92 7.47
CA ALA A 87 -10.23 2.66 7.95
C ALA A 87 -9.12 1.63 8.21
N MET A 88 -9.47 0.59 8.97
CA MET A 88 -8.66 -0.61 9.17
C MET A 88 -9.41 -1.81 8.62
N VAL A 89 -8.71 -2.66 7.89
CA VAL A 89 -9.28 -3.81 7.19
C VAL A 89 -8.45 -5.06 7.42
N SER A 90 -9.11 -6.21 7.31
CA SER A 90 -8.50 -7.53 7.44
C SER A 90 -8.94 -8.38 6.26
N TYR A 91 -8.00 -8.84 5.45
CA TYR A 91 -8.30 -9.65 4.27
C TYR A 91 -7.59 -11.01 4.33
N PRO A 92 -8.25 -12.09 3.92
CA PRO A 92 -7.59 -13.37 3.76
C PRO A 92 -6.50 -13.26 2.69
N VAL A 93 -5.31 -13.75 2.99
CA VAL A 93 -4.21 -13.83 2.03
C VAL A 93 -4.54 -14.92 1.02
N GLN A 94 -4.47 -14.59 -0.27
CA GLN A 94 -4.73 -15.51 -1.36
C GLN A 94 -3.41 -16.04 -1.94
N ARG A 95 -3.44 -17.28 -2.43
CA ARG A 95 -2.31 -17.86 -3.17
C ARG A 95 -2.86 -18.50 -4.45
N GLY A 96 -2.81 -17.74 -5.54
CA GLY A 96 -3.60 -18.06 -6.73
C GLY A 96 -5.08 -17.75 -6.48
N SER A 97 -5.99 -18.60 -6.95
CA SER A 97 -7.44 -18.43 -6.76
C SER A 97 -7.97 -18.97 -5.42
N VAL A 98 -7.09 -19.43 -4.53
CA VAL A 98 -7.48 -20.08 -3.27
C VAL A 98 -7.08 -19.21 -2.07
N ASN A 99 -8.01 -19.02 -1.15
CA ASN A 99 -7.74 -18.37 0.13
C ASN A 99 -6.79 -19.26 0.96
N SER A 100 -5.71 -18.68 1.46
CA SER A 100 -4.83 -19.31 2.43
C SER A 100 -5.39 -19.14 3.85
N GLN A 101 -4.77 -19.83 4.83
CA GLN A 101 -5.11 -19.67 6.24
C GLN A 101 -4.62 -18.33 6.84
N GLY A 102 -3.75 -17.59 6.14
CA GLY A 102 -3.21 -16.32 6.62
C GLY A 102 -4.17 -15.15 6.41
N VAL A 103 -4.09 -14.15 7.29
CA VAL A 103 -4.87 -12.89 7.19
C VAL A 103 -3.91 -11.72 7.22
N LEU A 104 -4.07 -10.77 6.30
CA LEU A 104 -3.34 -9.51 6.30
C LEU A 104 -4.21 -8.41 6.89
N LYS A 105 -3.71 -7.75 7.94
CA LYS A 105 -4.35 -6.59 8.55
C LYS A 105 -3.58 -5.33 8.22
N PHE A 106 -4.26 -4.29 7.79
CA PHE A 106 -3.64 -2.98 7.58
C PHE A 106 -4.65 -1.85 7.75
N SER A 107 -4.13 -0.66 8.07
CA SER A 107 -4.89 0.58 8.08
C SER A 107 -4.51 1.45 6.88
N TYR A 108 -5.46 2.25 6.42
CA TYR A 108 -5.26 3.18 5.32
C TYR A 108 -6.06 4.46 5.52
N ARG A 109 -5.63 5.52 4.85
CA ARG A 109 -6.24 6.84 4.88
C ARG A 109 -6.19 7.46 3.49
N PHE A 110 -7.29 8.07 3.06
CA PHE A 110 -7.30 8.91 1.88
C PHE A 110 -7.17 10.37 2.33
N GLY A 111 -6.17 11.06 1.79
CA GLY A 111 -5.89 12.45 2.11
C GLY A 111 -6.75 13.42 1.32
N GLU A 112 -6.54 14.72 1.56
CA GLU A 112 -7.20 15.77 0.79
C GLU A 112 -6.84 15.69 -0.70
N ARG A 113 -7.79 16.10 -1.55
CA ARG A 113 -7.54 16.31 -2.97
C ARG A 113 -6.49 17.40 -3.13
N VAL A 114 -5.35 17.04 -3.71
CA VAL A 114 -4.30 17.99 -4.06
C VAL A 114 -4.53 18.44 -5.50
N THR A 115 -4.80 19.74 -5.70
CA THR A 115 -4.79 20.34 -7.03
C THR A 115 -3.33 20.53 -7.49
N ALA A 116 -3.09 20.45 -8.80
CA ALA A 116 -1.74 20.60 -9.36
C ALA A 116 -1.06 21.90 -8.90
N ASP A 117 -1.81 22.99 -8.81
CA ASP A 117 -1.32 24.29 -8.33
C ASP A 117 -0.78 24.20 -6.89
N LYS A 118 -1.49 23.46 -6.01
CA LYS A 118 -1.04 23.26 -4.62
C LYS A 118 0.20 22.37 -4.54
N LEU A 119 0.36 21.42 -5.46
CA LEU A 119 1.54 20.54 -5.53
C LEU A 119 2.79 21.32 -5.97
N LEU A 120 2.67 22.12 -7.02
CA LEU A 120 3.76 22.96 -7.55
C LEU A 120 4.22 24.00 -6.52
N LEU A 121 3.29 24.56 -5.74
CA LEU A 121 3.64 25.46 -4.63
C LEU A 121 4.42 24.74 -3.52
N VAL A 122 4.05 23.49 -3.18
CA VAL A 122 4.76 22.71 -2.15
C VAL A 122 6.16 22.31 -2.62
N GLU A 123 6.32 21.91 -3.89
CA GLU A 123 7.63 21.60 -4.47
C GLU A 123 8.51 22.85 -4.53
N SER A 124 7.95 23.98 -4.96
CA SER A 124 8.65 25.26 -4.98
C SER A 124 9.13 25.67 -3.58
N ILE A 125 8.27 25.61 -2.56
CA ILE A 125 8.67 25.94 -1.19
C ILE A 125 9.73 24.95 -0.66
N GLY A 126 9.58 23.66 -0.94
CA GLY A 126 10.54 22.63 -0.53
C GLY A 126 11.94 22.84 -1.12
N ASP A 127 12.04 23.31 -2.37
CA ASP A 127 13.31 23.63 -3.00
C ASP A 127 13.90 24.95 -2.50
N TRP A 128 13.08 25.96 -2.17
CA TRP A 128 13.57 27.21 -1.56
C TRP A 128 14.24 26.96 -0.20
N PHE A 129 13.69 26.06 0.61
CA PHE A 129 14.31 25.69 1.89
C PHE A 129 15.58 24.84 1.72
N ARG A 130 15.77 24.17 0.58
CA ARG A 130 16.99 23.39 0.29
C ARG A 130 18.18 24.24 -0.15
N TYR A 131 17.93 25.47 -0.58
CA TYR A 131 18.95 26.42 -1.04
C TYR A 131 19.28 27.51 -0.01
N ALA A 132 18.66 27.48 1.18
CA ALA A 132 18.79 28.51 2.21
C ALA A 132 19.76 28.13 3.35
N ASP A 133 20.53 27.06 3.21
CA ASP A 133 21.62 26.67 4.13
C ASP A 133 23.01 26.94 3.52
#